data_AF-A0A2E6XN65-F1
#
_entry.id   AF-A0A2E6XN65-F1
#
_cell.length_a   1.000
_cell.length_b   1.000
_cell.length_c   1.000
_cell.angle_alpha   90.00
_cell.angle_beta   90.00
_cell.angle_gamma   90.00
#
_symmetry.space_group_name_H-M   'P 1'
#
loop_
_entity.id
_entity.type
_entity.pdbx_description
1 polymer ?
#
loop_
_entity_poly.entity_id
_entity_poly.type
_entity_poly.pdbx_seq_one_letter_code
_entity_poly.pdbx_strand_id
1 'polypeptide(L)' 'MVAAIIQARMGSTRLPGKSSHLLAGVPILEHIINQLKQVPEIDQIQ' A
#
# COMPACT_ATOMS: atom_id res chain seq x y z
N MET A 1 5.06 20.42 -1.76
CA MET A 1 5.06 19.24 -0.89
C MET A 1 3.86 18.39 -1.25
N VAL A 2 4.08 17.25 -1.88
CA VAL A 2 3.06 16.27 -2.29
C VAL A 2 3.15 15.08 -1.36
N ALA A 3 2.04 14.75 -0.70
CA ALA A 3 1.94 13.58 0.17
C ALA A 3 0.97 12.55 -0.44
N ALA A 4 1.37 11.28 -0.44
CA ALA A 4 0.52 10.15 -0.79
C ALA A 4 0.01 9.48 0.49
N ILE A 5 -1.31 9.33 0.62
CA ILE A 5 -1.94 8.70 1.78
C ILE A 5 -2.55 7.37 1.36
N ILE A 6 -2.11 6.26 1.97
CA ILE A 6 -2.59 4.91 1.66
C ILE A 6 -3.54 4.43 2.74
N GLN A 7 -4.83 4.35 2.43
CA GLN A 7 -5.83 3.83 3.37
C GLN A 7 -5.88 2.29 3.36
N ALA A 8 -5.16 1.67 4.29
CA ALA A 8 -5.15 0.22 4.49
C ALA A 8 -6.31 -0.26 5.37
N ARG A 9 -7.56 -0.16 4.89
CA ARG A 9 -8.72 -0.66 5.65
C ARG A 9 -8.70 -2.19 5.81
N MET A 10 -9.20 -2.68 6.96
CA MET A 10 -9.24 -4.11 7.28
C MET A 10 -10.57 -4.81 6.93
N GLY A 11 -11.62 -4.07 6.55
CA GLY A 11 -12.98 -4.60 6.36
C GLY A 11 -13.26 -5.35 5.05
N SER A 12 -12.28 -6.03 4.46
CA SER A 12 -12.49 -6.79 3.23
C SER A 12 -13.21 -8.11 3.52
N THR A 13 -14.43 -8.29 2.98
CA THR A 13 -15.26 -9.48 3.22
C THR A 13 -15.04 -10.60 2.20
N ARG A 14 -14.72 -10.26 0.94
CA ARG A 14 -14.43 -11.25 -0.12
C ARG A 14 -13.00 -11.80 -0.06
N LEU A 15 -12.08 -11.03 0.52
CA LEU A 15 -10.70 -11.45 0.76
C LEU A 15 -10.28 -10.91 2.13
N PRO A 16 -10.56 -11.66 3.22
CA PRO A 16 -10.20 -11.26 4.58
C PRO A 16 -8.70 -10.93 4.68
N GLY A 17 -8.38 -9.81 5.32
CA GLY A 17 -6.99 -9.37 5.47
C GLY A 17 -6.33 -8.89 4.18
N LYS A 18 -7.07 -8.52 3.13
CA LYS A 18 -6.51 -8.10 1.82
C LYS A 18 -5.28 -7.18 1.92
N SER A 19 -5.27 -6.17 2.79
CA SER A 19 -4.16 -5.21 2.90
C SER A 19 -2.86 -5.87 3.40
N SER A 20 -2.96 -6.84 4.32
CA SER A 20 -1.83 -7.61 4.86
C SER A 20 -1.62 -8.95 4.17
N HIS A 21 -2.49 -9.32 3.23
CA HIS A 21 -2.38 -10.57 2.49
C HIS A 21 -1.11 -10.58 1.65
N LEU A 22 -0.40 -11.71 1.67
CA LEU A 22 0.85 -11.87 0.95
C LEU A 22 0.58 -12.17 -0.53
N LEU A 23 1.15 -11.35 -1.40
CA LEU A 23 1.22 -11.57 -2.84
C LEU A 23 2.70 -11.81 -3.20
N ALA A 24 3.01 -13.01 -3.71
CA ALA A 24 4.39 -13.43 -3.97
C ALA A 24 5.33 -13.28 -2.74
N GLY A 25 4.82 -13.57 -1.55
CA GLY A 25 5.58 -13.49 -0.29
C GLY A 25 5.68 -12.08 0.31
N VAL A 26 5.14 -11.06 -0.35
CA VAL A 26 5.19 -9.66 0.10
C VAL A 26 3.76 -9.13 0.32
N PRO A 27 3.47 -8.42 1.44
CA PRO A 27 2.15 -7.84 1.67
C PRO A 27 1.68 -6.95 0.51
N ILE A 28 0.40 -7.03 0.14
CA ILE A 28 -0.19 -6.16 -0.91
C ILE A 28 0.09 -4.68 -0.63
N LEU A 29 0.01 -4.24 0.63
CA LEU A 29 0.32 -2.86 1.00
C LEU A 29 1.77 -2.47 0.70
N GLU A 30 2.72 -3.38 0.90
CA GLU A 30 4.14 -3.13 0.66
C GLU A 30 4.45 -3.01 -0.83
N HIS A 31 3.77 -3.77 -1.70
CA HIS A 31 3.84 -3.57 -3.14
C HIS A 31 3.45 -2.14 -3.53
N ILE A 32 2.37 -1.60 -2.95
CA ILE A 32 1.90 -0.23 -3.23
C ILE A 32 2.94 0.80 -2.77
N ILE A 33 3.49 0.63 -1.55
CA ILE A 33 4.52 1.52 -1.00
C ILE A 33 5.76 1.52 -1.90
N ASN A 34 6.23 0.35 -2.33
CA ASN A 34 7.42 0.23 -3.19
C ASN A 34 7.21 0.85 -4.57
N GLN A 35 5.99 0.80 -5.10
CA GLN A 35 5.65 1.52 -6.33
C GLN A 35 5.66 3.04 -6.13
N LEU A 36 5.08 3.54 -5.04
CA LEU A 36 5.03 4.99 -4.76
C LEU A 36 6.42 5.58 -4.47
N LYS A 37 7.33 4.80 -3.85
CA LYS A 37 8.73 5.21 -3.64
C LYS A 37 9.50 5.49 -4.94
N GLN A 38 9.04 4.97 -6.09
CA GLN A 38 9.67 5.20 -7.39
C GLN A 38 9.19 6.49 -8.07
N VAL A 39 8.21 7.20 -7.50
CA VAL A 39 7.66 8.44 -8.06
C VAL A 39 8.41 9.64 -7.47
N PRO A 40 9.22 10.35 -8.27
CA PRO A 40 10.08 11.43 -7.76
C PRO A 40 9.31 12.66 -7.26
N GLU A 41 8.07 12.84 -7.70
CA GLU A 41 7.22 13.98 -7.30
C GLU A 41 6.57 13.80 -5.92
N ILE A 42 6.62 12.60 -5.32
CA ILE A 42 6.04 12.33 -4.00
C ILE A 42 7.08 12.60 -2.92
N ASP A 43 6.85 13.65 -2.14
CA ASP A 43 7.74 14.03 -1.04
C ASP A 43 7.54 13.17 0.22
N GLN A 44 6.33 12.65 0.43
CA GLN A 44 5.97 11.89 1.63
C GLN A 44 4.93 10.80 1.35
N ILE A 45 5.07 9.63 1.97
CA ILE A 45 4.09 8.54 1.95
C ILE A 45 3.60 8.30 3.39
N GLN A 46 2.28 8.27 3.60
CA GLN A 46 1.59 8.06 4.88
C GLN A 46 0.62 6.89 4.82
#